data_AF-A0A9D1GNQ7-F1
#
_entry.id   AF-A0A9D1GNQ7-F1
#
_cell.length_a   1.000
_cell.length_b   1.000
_cell.length_c   1.000
_cell.angle_alpha   90.00
_cell.angle_beta   90.00
_cell.angle_gamma   90.00
#
_symmetry.space_group_name_H-M   'P 1'
#
loop_
_entity.id
_entity.type
_entity.pdbx_description
1 polymer ?
#
loop_
_entity_poly.entity_id
_entity_poly.type
_entity_poly.pdbx_seq_one_letter_code
_entity_poly.pdbx_strand_id
1 'polypeptide(L)'
;MRTSFRLLLGLAAALPVLNSCQNLFPEGQGVIRISFQDSADLFTRASGDLPDTDDFLLSVTGSGGDIIYEGRFGDSPEELTVSPGTYTVSATSEKFDAPAFDKAVFGDTQAVVVPSGETVSVRLVCRQTNCGLRLLVDDSFISLFPDSDLYLEGPGGSLRQTYGDTRTAFFQPGTISVSVGDSGMRHPLFTRTLGAQQILSMTVSASVEQESGSISLQVDTARIRFSDSYLYGDDDASDINGALTVMEARERGGEKDVWVHGYIVGVATGTGKLSFDPPFEKETNIVLGLRSSTADKDYCLTVELKSGSVREALNLVSNPELLGRRVYIKGDLVSAYYGIPGLKSVSEYQLR
;
A
#
# COMPACT_ATOMS: atom_id res chain seq x y z
N MET A 1 -57.17 59.76 29.51
CA MET A 1 -57.28 59.69 28.03
C MET A 1 -56.08 60.44 27.45
N ARG A 2 -54.95 59.73 27.29
CA ARG A 2 -54.42 59.21 26.01
C ARG A 2 -53.98 60.31 25.03
N THR A 3 -52.72 60.71 25.23
CA THR A 3 -51.77 61.27 24.27
C THR A 3 -51.46 60.25 23.16
N SER A 4 -51.22 60.71 21.94
CA SER A 4 -50.71 59.85 20.86
C SER A 4 -49.72 60.62 19.99
N PHE A 5 -48.54 60.03 19.87
CA PHE A 5 -47.33 60.51 19.19
C PHE A 5 -47.20 59.75 17.87
N ARG A 6 -46.67 60.43 16.84
CA ARG A 6 -46.46 59.90 15.47
C ARG A 6 -45.27 58.92 15.42
N LEU A 7 -45.33 57.94 14.51
CA LEU A 7 -44.15 57.24 13.99
C LEU A 7 -44.31 57.00 12.48
N LEU A 8 -43.28 57.37 11.71
CA LEU A 8 -43.05 57.08 10.29
C LEU A 8 -42.25 55.77 10.15
N LEU A 9 -42.52 54.98 9.11
CA LEU A 9 -41.64 54.03 8.36
C LEU A 9 -42.57 53.26 7.40
N GLY A 10 -42.26 52.84 6.17
CA GLY A 10 -41.07 52.82 5.33
C GLY A 10 -41.46 52.11 4.01
N LEU A 11 -40.78 52.49 2.92
CA LEU A 11 -40.98 52.04 1.53
C LEU A 11 -40.82 50.51 1.36
N ALA A 12 -41.69 49.86 0.59
CA ALA A 12 -41.45 48.53 0.03
C ALA A 12 -41.81 48.53 -1.47
N ALA A 13 -40.79 48.61 -2.33
CA ALA A 13 -40.91 48.40 -3.76
C ALA A 13 -40.71 46.91 -4.07
N ALA A 14 -41.70 46.28 -4.69
CA ALA A 14 -41.65 44.91 -5.14
C ALA A 14 -40.84 44.82 -6.45
N LEU A 15 -39.75 44.05 -6.43
CA LEU A 15 -38.99 43.63 -7.61
C LEU A 15 -39.39 42.19 -7.98
N PRO A 16 -39.63 41.86 -9.26
CA PRO A 16 -39.89 40.49 -9.68
C PRO A 16 -38.57 39.70 -9.66
N VAL A 17 -38.56 38.57 -8.94
CA VAL A 17 -37.46 37.61 -8.97
C VAL A 17 -37.48 36.91 -10.32
N LEU A 18 -36.59 37.35 -11.21
CA LEU A 18 -36.26 36.59 -12.42
C LEU A 18 -35.49 35.35 -11.98
N ASN A 19 -36.11 34.17 -12.14
CA ASN A 19 -35.43 32.88 -12.17
C ASN A 19 -34.40 32.90 -13.29
N SER A 20 -33.15 33.20 -12.95
CA SER A 20 -32.01 33.06 -13.85
C SER A 20 -31.49 31.63 -13.75
N CYS A 21 -31.83 30.82 -14.75
CA CYS A 21 -31.13 29.57 -15.02
C CYS A 21 -29.65 29.87 -15.29
N GLN A 22 -28.76 29.57 -14.35
CA GLN A 22 -27.33 29.49 -14.57
C GLN A 22 -26.73 28.35 -13.73
N ASN A 23 -26.79 27.13 -14.29
CA ASN A 23 -25.75 26.12 -14.12
C ASN A 23 -25.35 25.67 -15.53
N LEU A 24 -24.73 26.62 -16.24
CA LEU A 24 -24.33 26.57 -17.65
C LEU A 24 -22.81 26.37 -17.76
N PHE A 25 -22.25 25.45 -16.98
CA PHE A 25 -20.91 24.92 -17.20
C PHE A 25 -20.99 23.40 -17.05
N PRO A 26 -20.52 22.60 -18.01
CA PRO A 26 -20.23 21.20 -17.71
C PRO A 26 -19.19 21.24 -16.59
N GLU A 27 -19.55 20.80 -15.38
CA GLU A 27 -18.53 20.58 -14.36
C GLU A 27 -17.52 19.62 -14.97
N GLY A 28 -16.28 20.11 -15.13
CA GLY A 28 -15.22 19.30 -15.68
C GLY A 28 -15.08 18.08 -14.78
N GLN A 29 -15.12 16.89 -15.35
CA GLN A 29 -14.82 15.69 -14.59
C GLN A 29 -13.40 15.83 -14.03
N GLY A 30 -13.23 15.46 -12.76
CA GLY A 30 -11.91 15.34 -12.15
C GLY A 30 -11.30 13.99 -12.47
N VAL A 31 -10.02 13.84 -12.15
CA VAL A 31 -9.25 12.61 -12.41
C VAL A 31 -8.56 12.16 -11.14
N ILE A 32 -8.65 10.88 -10.81
CA ILE A 32 -7.86 10.25 -9.74
C ILE A 32 -6.77 9.41 -10.40
N ARG A 33 -5.51 9.64 -10.00
CA ARG A 33 -4.36 8.79 -10.31
C ARG A 33 -3.87 8.15 -9.04
N ILE A 34 -3.66 6.84 -9.03
CA ILE A 34 -3.28 6.10 -7.82
C ILE A 34 -1.87 5.55 -8.01
N SER A 35 -1.04 5.58 -6.98
CA SER A 35 0.27 4.94 -6.95
C SER A 35 0.56 4.42 -5.55
N PHE A 36 1.53 3.52 -5.43
CA PHE A 36 2.06 3.10 -4.13
C PHE A 36 3.34 3.88 -3.82
N GLN A 37 3.56 4.20 -2.54
CA GLN A 37 4.88 4.62 -2.07
C GLN A 37 5.83 3.43 -2.14
N ASP A 38 7.04 3.67 -2.63
CA ASP A 38 8.04 2.62 -2.77
C ASP A 38 8.39 2.00 -1.43
N SER A 39 8.30 0.67 -1.38
CA SER A 39 8.42 -0.13 -0.16
C SER A 39 9.85 -0.24 0.37
N ALA A 40 10.83 0.42 -0.26
CA ALA A 40 12.21 0.36 0.15
C ALA A 40 12.50 1.14 1.46
N ASP A 41 11.58 2.02 1.87
CA ASP A 41 11.61 2.68 3.19
C ASP A 41 11.18 1.78 4.37
N LEU A 42 10.61 0.59 4.11
CA LEU A 42 9.87 -0.17 5.14
C LEU A 42 10.46 -1.53 5.52
N PHE A 43 11.54 -1.99 4.87
CA PHE A 43 12.11 -3.31 5.14
C PHE A 43 13.44 -3.26 5.89
N THR A 44 13.38 -2.99 7.20
CA THR A 44 14.40 -3.52 8.11
C THR A 44 14.04 -4.96 8.47
N ARG A 45 14.57 -5.90 7.67
CA ARG A 45 14.69 -7.36 7.86
C ARG A 45 14.00 -7.93 9.12
N ALA A 46 12.68 -8.18 9.05
CA ALA A 46 11.96 -9.17 9.87
C ALA A 46 10.48 -9.36 9.49
N SER A 47 9.88 -8.50 8.65
CA SER A 47 8.55 -8.71 8.08
C SER A 47 8.66 -9.38 6.72
N GLY A 48 7.80 -10.35 6.41
CA GLY A 48 7.72 -10.95 5.07
C GLY A 48 7.59 -9.86 4.01
N ASP A 49 8.21 -10.08 2.85
CA ASP A 49 8.22 -9.14 1.73
C ASP A 49 6.80 -8.63 1.45
N LEU A 50 6.65 -7.32 1.19
CA LEU A 50 5.37 -6.75 0.77
C LEU A 50 4.91 -7.55 -0.46
N PRO A 51 3.67 -8.06 -0.49
CA PRO A 51 3.14 -8.70 -1.69
C PRO A 51 3.24 -7.74 -2.88
N ASP A 52 3.27 -8.29 -4.09
CA ASP A 52 3.28 -7.46 -5.30
C ASP A 52 2.08 -6.50 -5.27
N THR A 53 2.35 -5.20 -5.39
CA THR A 53 1.31 -4.17 -5.33
C THR A 53 0.30 -4.30 -6.47
N ASP A 54 0.67 -4.95 -7.58
CA ASP A 54 -0.26 -5.23 -8.69
C ASP A 54 -1.35 -6.24 -8.29
N ASP A 55 -1.09 -7.09 -7.30
CA ASP A 55 -2.06 -8.04 -6.75
C ASP A 55 -3.01 -7.44 -5.72
N PHE A 56 -2.75 -6.22 -5.24
CA PHE A 56 -3.58 -5.60 -4.21
C PHE A 56 -5.01 -5.38 -4.73
N LEU A 57 -5.98 -5.65 -3.87
CA LEU A 57 -7.38 -5.36 -4.07
C LEU A 57 -7.60 -3.87 -3.86
N LEU A 58 -7.80 -3.13 -4.95
CA LEU A 58 -8.13 -1.71 -4.99
C LEU A 58 -9.65 -1.51 -4.97
N SER A 59 -10.11 -0.58 -4.13
CA SER A 59 -11.47 -0.04 -4.11
C SER A 59 -11.43 1.48 -4.16
N VAL A 60 -12.25 2.07 -5.02
CA VAL A 60 -12.48 3.52 -5.09
C VAL A 60 -13.98 3.77 -4.98
N THR A 61 -14.40 4.42 -3.90
CA THR A 61 -15.82 4.63 -3.58
C THR A 61 -16.09 6.11 -3.34
N GLY A 62 -17.12 6.67 -3.97
CA GLY A 62 -17.60 8.02 -3.68
C GLY A 62 -18.29 8.11 -2.32
N SER A 63 -18.36 9.32 -1.74
CA SER A 63 -19.02 9.54 -0.43
C SER A 63 -20.51 9.16 -0.38
N GLY A 64 -21.17 9.09 -1.54
CA GLY A 64 -22.55 8.58 -1.68
C GLY A 64 -22.68 7.06 -1.64
N GLY A 65 -21.56 6.32 -1.58
CA GLY A 65 -21.50 4.86 -1.66
C GLY A 65 -21.33 4.31 -3.09
N ASP A 66 -21.24 5.19 -4.10
CA ASP A 66 -21.03 4.80 -5.48
C ASP A 66 -19.65 4.15 -5.67
N ILE A 67 -19.63 2.92 -6.16
CA ILE A 67 -18.38 2.22 -6.47
C ILE A 67 -17.89 2.69 -7.84
N ILE A 68 -16.74 3.36 -7.86
CA ILE A 68 -16.07 3.81 -9.09
C ILE A 68 -15.20 2.69 -9.65
N TYR A 69 -14.51 1.96 -8.77
CA TYR A 69 -13.69 0.82 -9.13
C TYR A 69 -13.62 -0.19 -7.98
N GLU A 70 -13.64 -1.48 -8.29
CA GLU A 70 -13.35 -2.57 -7.37
C GLU A 70 -12.66 -3.71 -8.16
N GLY A 71 -11.44 -4.07 -7.80
CA GLY A 71 -10.66 -5.07 -8.53
C GLY A 71 -9.19 -5.09 -8.11
N ARG A 72 -8.34 -5.83 -8.83
CA ARG A 72 -6.89 -5.78 -8.60
C ARG A 72 -6.33 -4.44 -9.07
N PHE A 73 -5.28 -3.96 -8.43
CA PHE A 73 -4.62 -2.71 -8.80
C PHE A 73 -3.97 -2.80 -10.19
N GLY A 74 -3.31 -3.92 -10.50
CA GLY A 74 -2.69 -4.12 -11.82
C GLY A 74 -3.69 -4.13 -12.98
N ASP A 75 -4.97 -4.43 -12.69
CA ASP A 75 -6.06 -4.45 -13.66
C ASP A 75 -6.81 -3.09 -13.75
N SER A 76 -6.45 -2.12 -12.89
CA SER A 76 -7.10 -0.81 -12.83
C SER A 76 -6.62 0.14 -13.93
N PRO A 77 -7.49 1.05 -14.44
CA PRO A 77 -7.06 2.04 -15.42
C PRO A 77 -6.06 3.04 -14.80
N GLU A 78 -5.16 3.59 -15.62
CA GLU A 78 -4.18 4.59 -15.17
C GLU A 78 -4.82 5.86 -14.60
N GLU A 79 -6.03 6.20 -15.09
CA GLU A 79 -6.82 7.35 -14.68
C GLU A 79 -8.27 6.94 -14.43
N LEU A 80 -8.81 7.35 -13.28
CA LEU A 80 -10.22 7.22 -12.96
C LEU A 80 -10.89 8.59 -13.09
N THR A 81 -11.70 8.74 -14.12
CA THR A 81 -12.48 9.96 -14.34
C THR A 81 -13.73 9.96 -13.47
N VAL A 82 -13.89 10.99 -12.65
CA VAL A 82 -14.95 11.07 -11.62
C VAL A 82 -15.61 12.43 -11.60
N SER A 83 -16.82 12.50 -11.03
CA SER A 83 -17.44 13.79 -10.71
C SER A 83 -16.68 14.50 -9.60
N PRO A 84 -16.77 15.84 -9.49
CA PRO A 84 -16.20 16.55 -8.36
C PRO A 84 -16.83 16.05 -7.05
N GLY A 85 -16.01 15.74 -6.05
CA GLY A 85 -16.53 15.11 -4.83
C GLY A 85 -15.47 14.54 -3.91
N THR A 86 -15.92 13.81 -2.89
CA THR A 86 -15.03 13.11 -1.95
C THR A 86 -15.07 11.62 -2.24
N TYR A 87 -13.88 11.01 -2.28
CA TYR A 87 -13.68 9.60 -2.59
C TYR A 87 -12.82 8.94 -1.52
N THR A 88 -13.14 7.69 -1.19
CA THR A 88 -12.28 6.80 -0.41
C THR A 88 -11.55 5.88 -1.37
N VAL A 89 -10.22 5.95 -1.36
CA VAL A 89 -9.32 5.09 -2.12
C VAL A 89 -8.67 4.13 -1.13
N SER A 90 -8.87 2.84 -1.31
CA SER A 90 -8.36 1.79 -0.43
C SER A 90 -7.67 0.71 -1.26
N ALA A 91 -6.48 0.28 -0.86
CA ALA A 91 -5.84 -0.91 -1.42
C ALA A 91 -5.43 -1.86 -0.30
N THR A 92 -5.70 -3.15 -0.47
CA THR A 92 -5.34 -4.19 0.50
C THR A 92 -4.74 -5.41 -0.20
N SER A 93 -3.72 -6.03 0.39
CA SER A 93 -3.05 -7.19 -0.21
C SER A 93 -3.95 -8.42 -0.30
N GLU A 94 -4.90 -8.56 0.64
CA GLU A 94 -5.86 -9.66 0.65
C GLU A 94 -7.07 -9.29 1.53
N LYS A 95 -8.20 -9.98 1.31
CA LYS A 95 -9.35 -9.90 2.22
C LYS A 95 -9.05 -10.62 3.53
N PHE A 96 -9.45 -9.98 4.63
CA PHE A 96 -9.26 -10.48 5.99
C PHE A 96 -10.56 -10.40 6.80
N ASP A 97 -11.47 -11.33 6.51
CA ASP A 97 -12.80 -11.37 7.10
C ASP A 97 -12.85 -12.14 8.43
N ALA A 98 -11.86 -13.02 8.66
CA ALA A 98 -11.75 -13.83 9.88
C ALA A 98 -10.27 -14.06 10.25
N PRO A 99 -9.98 -14.32 11.54
CA PRO A 99 -8.64 -14.68 11.99
C PRO A 99 -8.05 -15.87 11.25
N ALA A 100 -6.76 -15.84 10.97
CA ALA A 100 -6.04 -16.89 10.27
C ALA A 100 -4.57 -16.96 10.68
N PHE A 101 -3.96 -18.14 10.60
CA PHE A 101 -2.52 -18.30 10.81
C PHE A 101 -1.73 -17.85 9.58
N ASP A 102 -0.58 -17.23 9.81
CA ASP A 102 0.39 -16.76 8.80
C ASP A 102 -0.21 -15.87 7.68
N LYS A 103 -1.28 -15.14 8.02
CA LYS A 103 -2.02 -14.27 7.10
C LYS A 103 -1.86 -12.80 7.47
N ALA A 104 -0.66 -12.25 7.29
CA ALA A 104 -0.43 -10.82 7.38
C ALA A 104 -1.12 -10.09 6.23
N VAL A 105 -1.82 -8.99 6.51
CA VAL A 105 -2.51 -8.20 5.48
C VAL A 105 -1.96 -6.79 5.49
N PHE A 106 -1.60 -6.29 4.31
CA PHE A 106 -1.04 -4.97 4.10
C PHE A 106 -2.05 -4.10 3.36
N GLY A 107 -2.02 -2.80 3.62
CA GLY A 107 -2.92 -1.89 2.93
C GLY A 107 -2.82 -0.46 3.41
N ASP A 108 -3.53 0.41 2.70
CA ASP A 108 -3.72 1.81 3.05
C ASP A 108 -5.12 2.26 2.61
N THR A 109 -5.66 3.28 3.27
CA THR A 109 -6.95 3.86 2.92
C THR A 109 -6.90 5.36 3.13
N GLN A 110 -7.19 6.12 2.08
CA GLN A 110 -7.16 7.58 2.08
C GLN A 110 -8.48 8.14 1.59
N ALA A 111 -8.93 9.21 2.23
CA ALA A 111 -10.04 10.02 1.75
C ALA A 111 -9.47 11.23 0.99
N VAL A 112 -9.93 11.44 -0.25
CA VAL A 112 -9.45 12.50 -1.13
C VAL A 112 -10.61 13.32 -1.67
N VAL A 113 -10.39 14.62 -1.83
CA VAL A 113 -11.35 15.53 -2.46
C VAL A 113 -10.87 15.82 -3.86
N VAL A 114 -11.73 15.62 -4.85
CA VAL A 114 -11.46 15.83 -6.27
C VAL A 114 -12.22 17.07 -6.75
N PRO A 115 -11.53 18.17 -7.07
CA PRO A 115 -12.14 19.36 -7.66
C PRO A 115 -12.53 19.18 -9.13
N SER A 116 -13.39 20.06 -9.63
CA SER A 116 -13.81 20.06 -11.04
C SER A 116 -12.65 20.34 -11.99
N GLY A 117 -12.41 19.41 -12.91
CA GLY A 117 -11.38 19.51 -13.95
C GLY A 117 -9.93 19.36 -13.44
N GLU A 118 -9.74 18.97 -12.17
CA GLU A 118 -8.42 18.77 -11.58
C GLU A 118 -8.05 17.29 -11.51
N THR A 119 -6.74 17.03 -11.56
CA THR A 119 -6.16 15.71 -11.34
C THR A 119 -5.61 15.60 -9.92
N VAL A 120 -6.06 14.60 -9.17
CA VAL A 120 -5.59 14.29 -7.82
C VAL A 120 -4.76 13.01 -7.87
N SER A 121 -3.51 13.11 -7.43
CA SER A 121 -2.61 11.96 -7.28
C SER A 121 -2.67 11.43 -5.85
N VAL A 122 -3.08 10.17 -5.70
CA VAL A 122 -3.19 9.45 -4.42
C VAL A 122 -2.02 8.49 -4.30
N ARG A 123 -1.14 8.74 -3.33
CA ARG A 123 0.02 7.87 -3.05
C ARG A 123 -0.27 7.04 -1.81
N LEU A 124 -0.54 5.74 -2.00
CA LEU A 124 -0.87 4.78 -0.94
C LEU A 124 0.40 4.28 -0.24
N VAL A 125 0.42 4.38 1.09
CA VAL A 125 1.54 3.98 1.94
C VAL A 125 1.17 2.71 2.68
N CYS A 126 1.29 1.57 2.00
CA CYS A 126 0.80 0.31 2.52
C CYS A 126 1.63 -0.19 3.70
N ARG A 127 0.96 -0.39 4.83
CA ARG A 127 1.52 -1.00 6.05
C ARG A 127 0.66 -2.18 6.47
N GLN A 128 1.17 -3.02 7.35
CA GLN A 128 0.37 -4.13 7.88
C GLN A 128 -0.88 -3.56 8.60
N THR A 129 -2.06 -3.98 8.21
CA THR A 129 -3.33 -3.48 8.75
C THR A 129 -3.81 -4.30 9.94
N ASN A 130 -3.48 -5.59 9.95
CA ASN A 130 -3.84 -6.53 11.00
C ASN A 130 -2.74 -6.66 12.07
N CYS A 131 -3.05 -7.34 13.17
CA CYS A 131 -2.11 -7.61 14.27
C CYS A 131 -1.84 -9.12 14.39
N GLY A 132 -0.73 -9.48 15.04
CA GLY A 132 -0.28 -10.87 15.17
C GLY A 132 -0.02 -11.28 16.61
N LEU A 133 -0.39 -12.50 16.97
CA LEU A 133 -0.07 -13.15 18.22
C LEU A 133 0.60 -14.49 17.94
N ARG A 134 1.85 -14.64 18.36
CA ARG A 134 2.60 -15.90 18.28
C ARG A 134 2.73 -16.47 19.67
N LEU A 135 2.12 -17.63 19.91
CA LEU A 135 2.20 -18.34 21.18
C LEU A 135 3.12 -19.54 21.06
N LEU A 136 4.02 -19.66 22.03
CA LEU A 136 4.83 -20.85 22.27
C LEU A 136 4.40 -21.43 23.61
N VAL A 137 4.33 -22.75 23.70
CA VAL A 137 3.96 -23.46 24.92
C VAL A 137 5.14 -24.29 25.37
N ASP A 138 5.49 -24.19 26.65
CA ASP A 138 6.60 -24.95 27.20
C ASP A 138 6.16 -26.27 27.85
N ASP A 139 7.14 -27.11 28.20
CA ASP A 139 6.90 -28.43 28.79
C ASP A 139 6.16 -28.36 30.13
N SER A 140 6.30 -27.26 30.88
CA SER A 140 5.64 -27.08 32.17
C SER A 140 4.13 -26.92 32.00
N PHE A 141 3.71 -26.16 30.99
CA PHE A 141 2.30 -25.99 30.66
C PHE A 141 1.70 -27.26 30.05
N ILE A 142 2.43 -27.93 29.15
CA ILE A 142 2.00 -29.20 28.55
C ILE A 142 1.79 -30.28 29.62
N SER A 143 2.67 -30.32 30.63
CA SER A 143 2.55 -31.28 31.73
C SER A 143 1.30 -31.04 32.59
N LEU A 144 0.84 -29.79 32.71
CA LEU A 144 -0.33 -29.43 33.50
C LEU A 144 -1.65 -29.63 32.74
N PHE A 145 -1.65 -29.37 31.43
CA PHE A 145 -2.79 -29.52 30.54
C PHE A 145 -2.45 -30.49 29.40
N PRO A 146 -2.29 -31.79 29.68
CA PRO A 146 -2.00 -32.77 28.64
C PRO A 146 -3.19 -32.91 27.69
N ASP A 147 -2.91 -33.12 26.40
CA ASP A 147 -3.92 -33.35 25.34
C ASP A 147 -4.97 -32.22 25.16
N SER A 148 -4.61 -31.00 25.56
CA SER A 148 -5.43 -29.80 25.44
C SER A 148 -5.04 -28.92 24.25
N ASP A 149 -5.96 -28.08 23.81
CA ASP A 149 -5.70 -27.04 22.80
C ASP A 149 -5.83 -25.63 23.39
N LEU A 150 -5.14 -24.70 22.75
CA LEU A 150 -5.36 -23.27 22.97
C LEU A 150 -6.43 -22.74 22.02
N TYR A 151 -7.26 -21.84 22.54
CA TYR A 151 -8.26 -21.10 21.79
C TYR A 151 -7.93 -19.61 21.89
N LEU A 152 -7.63 -19.01 20.74
CA LEU A 152 -7.32 -17.59 20.59
C LEU A 152 -8.55 -16.92 19.98
N GLU A 153 -9.22 -16.06 20.74
CA GLU A 153 -10.45 -15.39 20.34
C GLU A 153 -10.23 -13.89 20.24
N GLY A 154 -10.66 -13.27 19.14
CA GLY A 154 -10.48 -11.85 18.90
C GLY A 154 -11.53 -11.31 17.93
N PRO A 155 -11.36 -10.07 17.45
CA PRO A 155 -12.27 -9.50 16.47
C PRO A 155 -12.34 -10.38 15.21
N GLY A 156 -13.56 -10.67 14.76
CA GLY A 156 -13.81 -11.48 13.57
C GLY A 156 -13.83 -13.00 13.78
N GLY A 157 -13.46 -13.52 14.96
CA GLY A 157 -13.61 -14.94 15.25
C GLY A 157 -12.56 -15.54 16.20
N SER A 158 -12.35 -16.85 16.07
CA SER A 158 -11.43 -17.60 16.93
C SER A 158 -10.59 -18.61 16.15
N LEU A 159 -9.40 -18.88 16.65
CA LEU A 159 -8.47 -19.89 16.16
C LEU A 159 -8.21 -20.93 17.24
N ARG A 160 -8.08 -22.19 16.82
CA ARG A 160 -7.63 -23.30 17.65
C ARG A 160 -6.18 -23.60 17.31
N GLN A 161 -5.31 -23.62 18.32
CA GLN A 161 -3.88 -23.86 18.19
C GLN A 161 -3.49 -25.08 19.04
N THR A 162 -2.81 -26.05 18.42
CA THR A 162 -2.17 -27.17 19.13
C THR A 162 -0.80 -26.73 19.64
N TYR A 163 -0.25 -27.41 20.66
CA TYR A 163 1.03 -27.01 21.26
C TYR A 163 2.23 -27.04 20.29
N GLY A 164 2.19 -27.90 19.28
CA GLY A 164 3.25 -27.98 18.26
C GLY A 164 3.12 -26.92 17.15
N ASP A 165 1.99 -26.22 17.06
CA ASP A 165 1.79 -25.15 16.08
C ASP A 165 2.44 -23.87 16.60
N THR A 166 3.44 -23.37 15.88
CA THR A 166 4.22 -22.17 16.25
C THR A 166 4.01 -21.00 15.30
N ARG A 167 3.01 -21.11 14.42
CA ARG A 167 2.63 -20.08 13.45
C ARG A 167 2.07 -18.85 14.15
N THR A 168 2.12 -17.71 13.45
CA THR A 168 1.57 -16.47 14.00
C THR A 168 0.08 -16.39 13.69
N ALA A 169 -0.75 -16.24 14.72
CA ALA A 169 -2.18 -16.02 14.55
C ALA A 169 -2.44 -14.54 14.27
N PHE A 170 -3.01 -14.22 13.11
CA PHE A 170 -3.38 -12.85 12.76
C PHE A 170 -4.84 -12.56 13.08
N PHE A 171 -5.11 -11.34 13.53
CA PHE A 171 -6.45 -10.83 13.88
C PHE A 171 -6.60 -9.38 13.41
N GLN A 172 -7.84 -8.93 13.23
CA GLN A 172 -8.09 -7.48 13.13
C GLN A 172 -7.68 -6.81 14.46
N PRO A 173 -7.19 -5.55 14.45
CA PRO A 173 -6.78 -4.86 15.66
C PRO A 173 -7.88 -4.83 16.72
N GLY A 174 -7.51 -5.11 17.97
CA GLY A 174 -8.45 -5.18 19.08
C GLY A 174 -8.00 -6.13 20.18
N THR A 175 -8.97 -6.58 20.98
CA THR A 175 -8.73 -7.40 22.16
C THR A 175 -8.76 -8.89 21.80
N ILE A 176 -7.64 -9.57 22.04
CA ILE A 176 -7.46 -11.01 21.86
C ILE A 176 -7.41 -11.68 23.23
N SER A 177 -8.25 -12.69 23.44
CA SER A 177 -8.29 -13.52 24.63
C SER A 177 -7.80 -14.92 24.31
N VAL A 178 -6.93 -15.45 25.17
CA VAL A 178 -6.37 -16.80 25.04
C VAL A 178 -6.91 -17.65 26.18
N SER A 179 -7.39 -18.84 25.85
CA SER A 179 -7.89 -19.84 26.80
C SER A 179 -7.36 -21.22 26.45
N VAL A 180 -7.32 -22.12 27.42
CA VAL A 180 -7.03 -23.54 27.23
C VAL A 180 -8.31 -24.35 27.37
N GLY A 181 -8.51 -25.35 26.51
CA GLY A 181 -9.60 -26.31 26.68
C GLY A 181 -9.21 -27.39 27.68
N ASP A 182 -9.96 -27.55 28.75
CA ASP A 182 -9.81 -28.66 29.70
C ASP A 182 -11.19 -29.16 30.13
N SER A 183 -11.38 -30.48 30.13
CA SER A 183 -12.60 -31.14 30.64
C SER A 183 -13.91 -30.61 30.04
N GLY A 184 -13.87 -30.18 28.76
CA GLY A 184 -15.02 -29.61 28.04
C GLY A 184 -15.32 -28.14 28.36
N MET A 185 -14.51 -27.50 29.20
CA MET A 185 -14.58 -26.07 29.52
C MET A 185 -13.39 -25.30 28.92
N ARG A 186 -13.56 -23.99 28.75
CA ARG A 186 -12.47 -23.07 28.39
C ARG A 186 -12.00 -22.33 29.64
N HIS A 187 -10.75 -22.57 30.02
CA HIS A 187 -10.10 -21.86 31.11
C HIS A 187 -9.34 -20.64 30.56
N PRO A 188 -9.73 -19.40 30.90
CA PRO A 188 -9.05 -18.21 30.40
C PRO A 188 -7.62 -18.15 30.95
N LEU A 189 -6.66 -17.85 30.08
CA LEU A 189 -5.25 -17.68 30.45
C LEU A 189 -4.93 -16.19 30.60
N PHE A 190 -5.16 -15.41 29.55
CA PHE A 190 -4.94 -13.96 29.55
C PHE A 190 -5.65 -13.28 28.39
N THR A 191 -5.68 -11.95 28.45
CA THR A 191 -6.18 -11.08 27.37
C THR A 191 -5.14 -10.01 27.04
N ARG A 192 -5.02 -9.65 25.76
CA ARG A 192 -4.15 -8.57 25.27
C ARG A 192 -4.87 -7.75 24.22
N THR A 193 -4.70 -6.43 24.26
CA THR A 193 -5.14 -5.54 23.19
C THR A 193 -3.96 -5.26 22.27
N LEU A 194 -4.10 -5.57 20.99
CA LEU A 194 -3.09 -5.34 19.97
C LEU A 194 -3.63 -4.37 18.91
N GLY A 195 -2.84 -3.33 18.61
CA GLY A 195 -3.09 -2.42 17.49
C GLY A 195 -2.60 -2.99 16.16
N ALA A 196 -2.96 -2.33 15.06
CA ALA A 196 -2.41 -2.64 13.74
C ALA A 196 -0.86 -2.64 13.76
N GLN A 197 -0.24 -3.47 12.91
CA GLN A 197 1.23 -3.65 12.82
C GLN A 197 1.90 -4.26 14.06
N GLN A 198 1.18 -4.49 15.16
CA GLN A 198 1.77 -5.12 16.34
C GLN A 198 1.79 -6.63 16.21
N ILE A 199 2.97 -7.22 16.34
CA ILE A 199 3.16 -8.66 16.47
C ILE A 199 3.75 -8.95 17.85
N LEU A 200 3.02 -9.73 18.63
CA LEU A 200 3.39 -10.10 19.99
C LEU A 200 3.77 -11.58 20.03
N SER A 201 5.02 -11.89 20.41
CA SER A 201 5.45 -13.27 20.68
C SER A 201 5.47 -13.50 22.18
N MET A 202 4.81 -14.57 22.64
CA MET A 202 4.69 -14.93 24.04
C MET A 202 4.98 -16.42 24.24
N THR A 203 5.72 -16.73 25.30
CA THR A 203 5.79 -18.10 25.81
C THR A 203 4.79 -18.25 26.96
N VAL A 204 4.06 -19.35 26.98
CA VAL A 204 3.12 -19.72 28.03
C VAL A 204 3.73 -20.86 28.84
N SER A 205 3.93 -20.61 30.13
CA SER A 205 4.43 -21.57 31.10
C SER A 205 3.50 -21.68 32.31
N ALA A 206 3.60 -22.77 33.05
CA ALA A 206 2.85 -23.00 34.27
C ALA A 206 3.80 -23.31 35.43
N SER A 207 3.62 -22.61 36.56
CA SER A 207 4.20 -23.03 37.84
C SER A 207 3.10 -23.39 38.83
N VAL A 208 3.28 -24.51 39.52
CA VAL A 208 2.41 -24.98 40.59
C VAL A 208 3.05 -24.54 41.91
N GLU A 209 2.56 -23.46 42.52
CA GLU A 209 3.00 -23.09 43.87
C GLU A 209 2.31 -24.01 44.89
N GLN A 210 3.11 -24.77 45.63
CA GLN A 210 2.64 -25.58 46.75
C GLN A 210 2.23 -24.65 47.90
N GLU A 211 0.97 -24.25 47.96
CA GLU A 211 0.15 -24.06 49.19
C GLU A 211 -1.23 -23.44 48.91
N SER A 212 -1.56 -23.14 47.67
CA SER A 212 -2.92 -22.88 47.22
C SER A 212 -2.95 -23.32 45.77
N GLY A 213 -4.00 -23.98 45.27
CA GLY A 213 -4.07 -24.49 43.89
C GLY A 213 -4.07 -23.41 42.79
N SER A 214 -3.37 -22.29 42.98
CA SER A 214 -3.19 -21.22 42.02
C SER A 214 -2.17 -21.63 40.96
N ILE A 215 -2.64 -21.71 39.72
CA ILE A 215 -1.80 -21.79 38.52
C ILE A 215 -1.30 -20.38 38.26
N SER A 216 0.01 -20.15 38.34
CA SER A 216 0.59 -18.88 37.89
C SER A 216 1.14 -19.05 36.48
N LEU A 217 0.61 -18.25 35.56
CA LEU A 217 1.02 -18.22 34.17
C LEU A 217 2.13 -17.17 34.03
N GLN A 218 3.36 -17.59 33.75
CA GLN A 218 4.41 -16.65 33.38
C GLN A 218 4.36 -16.43 31.87
N VAL A 219 4.48 -15.15 31.51
CA VAL A 219 4.36 -14.70 30.12
C VAL A 219 5.57 -13.85 29.80
N ASP A 220 6.54 -14.45 29.12
CA ASP A 220 7.67 -13.72 28.58
C ASP A 220 7.26 -13.03 27.29
N THR A 221 7.16 -11.70 27.33
CA THR A 221 6.71 -10.87 26.21
C THR A 221 7.90 -10.25 25.49
N ALA A 222 8.20 -10.72 24.28
CA ALA A 222 9.03 -9.96 23.34
C ALA A 222 8.10 -9.10 22.46
N ARG A 223 8.14 -7.77 22.65
CA ARG A 223 7.52 -6.84 21.70
C ARG A 223 8.42 -6.74 20.47
N ILE A 224 7.99 -7.28 19.34
CA ILE A 224 8.61 -6.96 18.06
C ILE A 224 8.03 -5.62 17.62
N ARG A 225 8.89 -4.58 17.62
CA ARG A 225 8.58 -3.29 17.00
C ARG A 225 8.81 -3.42 15.50
N PHE A 226 7.90 -2.88 14.70
CA PHE A 226 8.30 -2.20 13.48
C PHE A 226 8.24 -0.69 13.73
N SER A 227 9.26 -0.04 13.19
CA SER A 227 9.67 1.33 13.38
C SER A 227 8.65 2.31 12.79
N ASP A 228 8.27 3.31 13.59
CA ASP A 228 8.03 4.63 13.04
C ASP A 228 9.36 5.14 12.47
N SER A 229 9.43 5.29 11.15
CA SER A 229 10.33 6.25 10.53
C SER A 229 9.50 7.17 9.64
N TYR A 230 8.95 8.20 10.27
CA TYR A 230 8.67 9.45 9.60
C TYR A 230 9.99 10.22 9.53
N LEU A 231 10.57 10.34 8.33
CA LEU A 231 11.63 11.31 8.04
C LEU A 231 11.12 12.26 6.96
N TYR A 232 10.92 13.51 7.37
CA TYR A 232 10.67 14.63 6.49
C TYR A 232 12.01 15.05 5.87
N GLY A 233 12.22 14.77 4.57
CA GLY A 233 13.30 15.36 3.77
C GLY A 233 14.52 14.50 3.44
N ASP A 234 14.36 13.20 3.16
CA ASP A 234 15.46 12.38 2.62
C ASP A 234 15.30 12.20 1.10
N ASP A 235 15.70 13.21 0.32
CA ASP A 235 15.73 13.21 -1.15
C ASP A 235 17.01 12.53 -1.70
N ASP A 236 17.63 11.60 -0.96
CA ASP A 236 18.88 10.96 -1.38
C ASP A 236 18.64 9.78 -2.32
N ALA A 237 18.38 10.08 -3.59
CA ALA A 237 18.21 9.10 -4.66
C ALA A 237 19.49 8.33 -5.03
N SER A 238 20.63 8.58 -4.35
CA SER A 238 21.88 7.86 -4.60
C SER A 238 21.90 6.45 -4.00
N ASP A 239 21.05 6.18 -3.00
CA ASP A 239 20.80 4.86 -2.44
C ASP A 239 19.61 4.18 -3.13
N ILE A 240 19.67 2.86 -3.31
CA ILE A 240 18.61 2.09 -4.00
C ILE A 240 17.27 2.17 -3.26
N ASN A 241 17.28 2.45 -1.96
CA ASN A 241 16.05 2.59 -1.19
C ASN A 241 15.36 3.95 -1.37
N GLY A 242 16.10 4.97 -1.82
CA GLY A 242 15.58 6.26 -2.25
C GLY A 242 15.27 6.33 -3.75
N ALA A 243 15.16 5.18 -4.43
CA ALA A 243 14.97 5.13 -5.88
C ALA A 243 13.74 5.93 -6.32
N LEU A 244 13.92 6.74 -7.35
CA LEU A 244 12.86 7.56 -7.91
C LEU A 244 11.89 6.73 -8.74
N THR A 245 10.61 7.03 -8.64
CA THR A 245 9.62 6.52 -9.60
C THR A 245 9.90 7.08 -10.99
N VAL A 246 9.40 6.43 -12.05
CA VAL A 246 9.42 6.97 -13.43
C VAL A 246 8.95 8.43 -13.48
N MET A 247 7.91 8.79 -12.71
CA MET A 247 7.36 10.15 -12.74
C MET A 247 8.25 11.17 -12.03
N GLU A 248 8.84 10.80 -10.89
CA GLU A 248 9.78 11.69 -10.19
C GLU A 248 11.07 11.90 -11.00
N ALA A 249 11.59 10.81 -11.60
CA ALA A 249 12.77 10.84 -12.45
C ALA A 249 12.63 11.77 -13.66
N ARG A 250 11.43 11.82 -14.26
CA ARG A 250 11.14 12.70 -15.41
C ARG A 250 11.30 14.19 -15.08
N GLU A 251 10.99 14.59 -13.85
CA GLU A 251 11.06 15.99 -13.39
C GLU A 251 12.44 16.38 -12.83
N ARG A 252 13.33 15.39 -12.60
CA ARG A 252 14.66 15.56 -11.97
C ARG A 252 15.83 15.48 -12.96
N GLY A 253 15.60 15.90 -14.20
CA GLY A 253 16.60 15.87 -15.26
C GLY A 253 17.89 16.62 -14.89
N GLY A 254 19.04 15.95 -15.03
CA GLY A 254 20.37 16.49 -14.70
C GLY A 254 20.99 15.92 -13.43
N GLU A 255 20.22 15.23 -12.59
CA GLU A 255 20.75 14.47 -11.46
C GLU A 255 21.57 13.26 -11.92
N LYS A 256 22.58 12.89 -11.13
CA LYS A 256 23.57 11.87 -11.49
C LYS A 256 23.63 10.78 -10.43
N ASP A 257 24.00 9.58 -10.87
CA ASP A 257 24.17 8.42 -10.00
C ASP A 257 22.94 8.17 -9.10
N VAL A 258 21.75 8.30 -9.69
CA VAL A 258 20.47 8.10 -9.00
C VAL A 258 19.86 6.75 -9.38
N TRP A 259 19.18 6.14 -8.42
CA TRP A 259 18.35 4.97 -8.67
C TRP A 259 16.98 5.39 -9.18
N VAL A 260 16.51 4.67 -10.19
CA VAL A 260 15.16 4.80 -10.74
C VAL A 260 14.53 3.43 -10.80
N HIS A 261 13.24 3.33 -10.55
CA HIS A 261 12.50 2.09 -10.74
C HIS A 261 11.28 2.27 -11.64
N GLY A 262 10.93 1.21 -12.35
CA GLY A 262 9.78 1.16 -13.25
C GLY A 262 9.61 -0.21 -13.89
N TYR A 263 8.54 -0.36 -14.66
CA TYR A 263 8.26 -1.61 -15.38
C TYR A 263 8.86 -1.55 -16.78
N ILE A 264 9.52 -2.61 -17.23
CA ILE A 264 10.03 -2.68 -18.60
C ILE A 264 8.82 -2.85 -19.53
N VAL A 265 8.43 -1.80 -20.24
CA VAL A 265 7.21 -1.79 -21.08
C VAL A 265 7.50 -1.83 -22.58
N GLY A 266 8.76 -1.71 -22.99
CA GLY A 266 9.09 -1.75 -24.41
C GLY A 266 10.45 -1.19 -24.75
N VAL A 267 10.60 -0.72 -25.99
CA VAL A 267 11.83 -0.13 -26.55
C VAL A 267 11.54 1.15 -27.33
N ALA A 268 12.48 2.09 -27.31
CA ALA A 268 12.48 3.24 -28.19
C ALA A 268 13.02 2.86 -29.57
N THR A 269 12.25 3.15 -30.62
CA THR A 269 12.61 2.89 -32.03
C THR A 269 13.15 4.12 -32.74
N GLY A 270 12.93 5.31 -32.17
CA GLY A 270 13.42 6.61 -32.66
C GLY A 270 12.97 7.75 -31.75
N THR A 271 13.33 8.99 -32.10
CA THR A 271 12.94 10.17 -31.31
C THR A 271 11.42 10.31 -31.23
N GLY A 272 10.87 10.29 -30.02
CA GLY A 272 9.45 10.34 -29.72
C GLY A 272 8.67 9.09 -30.09
N LYS A 273 9.34 8.00 -30.48
CA LYS A 273 8.72 6.76 -30.97
C LYS A 273 9.10 5.59 -30.07
N LEU A 274 8.11 5.07 -29.37
CA LEU A 274 8.21 3.91 -28.50
C LEU A 274 7.41 2.75 -29.09
N SER A 275 7.89 1.52 -28.90
CA SER A 275 7.20 0.28 -29.25
C SER A 275 7.00 -0.51 -27.98
N PHE A 276 5.74 -0.85 -27.68
CA PHE A 276 5.35 -1.56 -26.46
C PHE A 276 5.05 -3.05 -26.72
N ASP A 277 4.86 -3.42 -28.00
CA ASP A 277 4.54 -4.78 -28.40
C ASP A 277 5.74 -5.49 -29.06
N PRO A 278 5.89 -6.81 -28.86
CA PRO A 278 6.86 -7.62 -29.58
C PRO A 278 6.48 -7.80 -31.06
N PRO A 279 7.44 -8.13 -31.95
CA PRO A 279 8.85 -8.38 -31.66
C PRO A 279 9.66 -7.10 -31.48
N PHE A 280 10.54 -7.08 -30.47
CA PHE A 280 11.46 -5.98 -30.25
C PHE A 280 12.75 -6.18 -31.06
N GLU A 281 13.24 -5.11 -31.69
CA GLU A 281 14.43 -5.17 -32.56
C GLU A 281 15.59 -4.31 -32.04
N LYS A 282 15.43 -3.68 -30.87
CA LYS A 282 16.41 -2.75 -30.30
C LYS A 282 16.97 -3.30 -28.99
N GLU A 283 18.25 -3.65 -29.02
CA GLU A 283 18.98 -4.11 -27.83
C GLU A 283 19.59 -2.96 -27.02
N THR A 284 19.70 -1.77 -27.62
CA THR A 284 20.50 -0.68 -27.04
C THR A 284 19.74 0.17 -26.02
N ASN A 285 18.46 -0.11 -25.80
CA ASN A 285 17.62 0.64 -24.88
C ASN A 285 16.42 -0.20 -24.43
N ILE A 286 15.83 0.22 -23.31
CA ILE A 286 14.51 -0.21 -22.85
C ILE A 286 13.71 1.03 -22.45
N VAL A 287 12.40 0.86 -22.29
CA VAL A 287 11.48 1.87 -21.80
C VAL A 287 10.92 1.40 -20.48
N LEU A 288 11.00 2.26 -19.47
CA LEU A 288 10.36 2.07 -18.18
C LEU A 288 9.02 2.79 -18.14
N GLY A 289 7.96 2.11 -17.76
CA GLY A 289 6.63 2.66 -17.54
C GLY A 289 6.29 2.72 -16.06
N LEU A 290 5.29 3.54 -15.74
CA LEU A 290 4.72 3.63 -14.39
C LEU A 290 4.01 2.32 -13.98
N ARG A 291 3.45 1.59 -14.95
CA ARG A 291 2.82 0.27 -14.83
C ARG A 291 3.37 -0.68 -15.88
N SER A 292 3.15 -1.98 -15.68
CA SER A 292 3.47 -3.03 -16.66
C SER A 292 2.69 -2.86 -17.97
N SER A 293 1.50 -2.25 -17.94
CA SER A 293 0.65 -1.96 -19.10
C SER A 293 0.84 -0.56 -19.69
N THR A 294 1.78 0.25 -19.18
CA THR A 294 1.94 1.64 -19.64
C THR A 294 2.33 1.68 -21.12
N ALA A 295 1.48 2.33 -21.93
CA ALA A 295 1.68 2.53 -23.36
C ALA A 295 1.68 4.01 -23.78
N ASP A 296 1.56 4.93 -22.82
CA ASP A 296 1.69 6.37 -23.07
C ASP A 296 3.13 6.82 -22.79
N LYS A 297 3.73 7.48 -23.78
CA LYS A 297 5.09 8.05 -23.69
C LYS A 297 5.20 9.10 -22.57
N ASP A 298 4.11 9.72 -22.13
CA ASP A 298 4.12 10.74 -21.08
C ASP A 298 4.23 10.13 -19.67
N TYR A 299 4.11 8.81 -19.55
CA TYR A 299 4.37 8.03 -18.34
C TYR A 299 5.57 7.09 -18.48
N CYS A 300 6.44 7.36 -19.46
CA CYS A 300 7.60 6.53 -19.77
C CYS A 300 8.94 7.22 -19.43
N LEU A 301 9.98 6.44 -19.18
CA LEU A 301 11.37 6.89 -19.11
C LEU A 301 12.20 6.01 -20.01
N THR A 302 12.95 6.60 -20.95
CA THR A 302 13.85 5.79 -21.79
C THR A 302 15.16 5.51 -21.07
N VAL A 303 15.70 4.32 -21.21
CA VAL A 303 16.95 3.91 -20.54
C VAL A 303 17.97 3.44 -21.56
N GLU A 304 19.18 4.01 -21.51
CA GLU A 304 20.29 3.60 -22.35
C GLU A 304 20.94 2.32 -21.81
N LEU A 305 20.97 1.28 -22.64
CA LEU A 305 21.72 0.06 -22.35
C LEU A 305 23.01 0.09 -23.18
N LYS A 306 24.14 0.48 -22.58
CA LYS A 306 25.46 0.37 -23.24
C LYS A 306 25.89 -1.09 -23.37
N SER A 307 26.82 -1.37 -24.28
CA SER A 307 27.35 -2.73 -24.43
C SER A 307 27.97 -3.22 -23.11
N GLY A 308 27.61 -4.42 -22.68
CA GLY A 308 28.06 -5.01 -21.43
C GLY A 308 26.95 -5.80 -20.73
N SER A 309 27.23 -6.21 -19.48
CA SER A 309 26.38 -7.11 -18.69
C SER A 309 24.94 -6.59 -18.48
N VAL A 310 24.76 -5.28 -18.30
CA VAL A 310 23.43 -4.69 -18.09
C VAL A 310 22.57 -4.84 -19.35
N ARG A 311 23.14 -4.62 -20.55
CA ARG A 311 22.42 -4.83 -21.81
C ARG A 311 22.08 -6.29 -22.01
N GLU A 312 23.08 -7.16 -21.84
CA GLU A 312 22.89 -8.61 -22.01
C GLU A 312 21.74 -9.13 -21.12
N ALA A 313 21.65 -8.61 -19.89
CA ALA A 313 20.61 -8.99 -18.94
C ALA A 313 19.24 -8.36 -19.22
N LEU A 314 19.15 -7.09 -19.64
CA LEU A 314 17.87 -6.36 -19.66
C LEU A 314 17.26 -6.16 -21.05
N ASN A 315 17.98 -6.47 -22.14
CA ASN A 315 17.44 -6.23 -23.48
C ASN A 315 16.25 -7.15 -23.80
N LEU A 316 15.18 -6.58 -24.38
CA LEU A 316 13.96 -7.31 -24.71
C LEU A 316 14.05 -8.18 -25.97
N VAL A 317 15.12 -8.06 -26.77
CA VAL A 317 15.34 -8.91 -27.95
C VAL A 317 15.73 -10.32 -27.52
N SER A 318 16.67 -10.41 -26.56
CA SER A 318 17.17 -11.67 -26.01
C SER A 318 16.36 -12.16 -24.82
N ASN A 319 15.74 -11.24 -24.07
CA ASN A 319 14.99 -11.52 -22.84
C ASN A 319 13.54 -10.99 -22.92
N PRO A 320 12.71 -11.48 -23.87
CA PRO A 320 11.35 -10.97 -24.07
C PRO A 320 10.42 -11.18 -22.86
N GLU A 321 10.73 -12.13 -21.98
CA GLU A 321 10.01 -12.39 -20.72
C GLU A 321 10.15 -11.28 -19.68
N LEU A 322 11.07 -10.33 -19.90
CA LEU A 322 11.21 -9.16 -19.04
C LEU A 322 10.14 -8.09 -19.31
N LEU A 323 9.37 -8.20 -20.40
CA LEU A 323 8.26 -7.31 -20.65
C LEU A 323 7.24 -7.39 -19.49
N GLY A 324 6.91 -6.23 -18.92
CA GLY A 324 6.04 -6.11 -17.75
C GLY A 324 6.73 -6.43 -16.42
N ARG A 325 8.05 -6.73 -16.39
CA ARG A 325 8.80 -6.93 -15.14
C ARG A 325 9.31 -5.61 -14.58
N ARG A 326 9.31 -5.49 -13.25
CA ARG A 326 9.86 -4.32 -12.55
C ARG A 326 11.38 -4.42 -12.42
N VAL A 327 12.05 -3.30 -12.66
CA VAL A 327 13.50 -3.18 -12.52
C VAL A 327 13.86 -1.91 -11.77
N TYR A 328 14.86 -2.00 -10.90
CA TYR A 328 15.58 -0.87 -10.31
C TYR A 328 16.88 -0.71 -11.09
N ILE A 329 17.20 0.52 -11.51
CA ILE A 329 18.33 0.79 -12.38
C ILE A 329 19.01 2.11 -11.97
N LYS A 330 20.33 2.08 -11.84
CA LYS A 330 21.12 3.24 -11.42
C LYS A 330 21.75 3.94 -12.62
N GLY A 331 21.65 5.25 -12.70
CA GLY A 331 22.28 6.03 -13.78
C GLY A 331 22.12 7.54 -13.64
N ASP A 332 22.40 8.24 -14.74
CA ASP A 332 22.31 9.70 -14.83
C ASP A 332 21.01 10.13 -15.52
N LEU A 333 20.21 10.95 -14.87
CA LEU A 333 18.99 11.50 -15.45
C LEU A 333 19.32 12.57 -16.48
N VAL A 334 18.69 12.44 -17.65
CA VAL A 334 18.79 13.41 -18.74
C VAL A 334 17.39 13.87 -19.12
N SER A 335 17.24 15.18 -19.34
CA SER A 335 15.95 15.78 -19.72
C SER A 335 15.43 15.27 -21.07
N ALA A 336 16.30 14.69 -21.91
CA ALA A 336 15.90 14.06 -23.16
C ALA A 336 16.85 12.91 -23.58
N TYR A 337 16.27 11.72 -23.77
CA TYR A 337 16.82 10.60 -24.51
C TYR A 337 15.69 9.99 -25.35
N TYR A 338 15.93 9.79 -26.66
CA TYR A 338 14.86 9.50 -27.61
C TYR A 338 13.65 10.45 -27.55
N GLY A 339 13.86 11.73 -27.19
CA GLY A 339 12.81 12.76 -27.25
C GLY A 339 11.85 12.80 -26.05
N ILE A 340 12.04 11.96 -25.04
CA ILE A 340 11.40 12.07 -23.71
C ILE A 340 12.48 12.02 -22.62
N PRO A 341 12.20 12.35 -21.35
CA PRO A 341 13.21 12.18 -20.30
C PRO A 341 13.75 10.74 -20.26
N GLY A 342 15.00 10.60 -19.84
CA GLY A 342 15.64 9.30 -19.84
C GLY A 342 16.77 9.15 -18.83
N LEU A 343 17.27 7.93 -18.74
CA LEU A 343 18.37 7.52 -17.89
C LEU A 343 19.53 7.05 -18.77
N LYS A 344 20.71 7.60 -18.54
CA LYS A 344 21.95 7.25 -19.26
C LYS A 344 23.02 6.76 -18.32
N SER A 345 24.13 6.31 -18.89
CA SER A 345 25.30 5.88 -18.11
C SER A 345 24.96 4.82 -17.06
N VAL A 346 24.04 3.91 -17.39
CA VAL A 346 23.58 2.89 -16.44
C VAL A 346 24.76 2.03 -15.97
N SER A 347 24.87 1.88 -14.66
CA SER A 347 25.95 1.15 -14.00
C SER A 347 25.47 -0.12 -13.31
N GLU A 348 24.31 -0.07 -12.66
CA GLU A 348 23.80 -1.13 -11.79
C GLU A 348 22.30 -1.35 -12.02
N TYR A 349 21.84 -2.59 -11.76
CA TYR A 349 20.42 -2.91 -11.79
C TYR A 349 20.06 -4.02 -10.80
N GLN A 350 18.78 -4.06 -10.42
CA GLN A 350 18.18 -5.16 -9.67
C GLN A 350 16.79 -5.46 -10.26
N LEU A 351 16.58 -6.70 -10.73
CA LEU A 351 15.26 -7.19 -11.10
C LEU A 351 14.49 -7.56 -9.83
N ARG A 352 13.19 -7.23 -9.81
CA ARG A 352 12.27 -7.61 -8.72
C ARG A 352 11.14 -8.47 -9.28
#